data_AF-A0A4V1IXX4-F1
#
_entry.id   AF-A0A4V1IXX4-F1
#
_cell.length_a   1.000
_cell.length_b   1.000
_cell.length_c   1.000
_cell.angle_alpha   90.00
_cell.angle_beta   90.00
_cell.angle_gamma   90.00
#
_symmetry.space_group_name_H-M   'P 1'
#
loop_
_entity.id
_entity.type
_entity.pdbx_description
1 polymer ?
#
loop_
_entity_poly.entity_id
_entity_poly.type
_entity_poly.pdbx_seq_one_letter_code
_entity_poly.pdbx_strand_id
1 'polypeptide(L)'
;MTSIPSIPDHFTLTRVLKVDLAAKGLTLLGSLPGQGAGERDTAILIVYRLPIPSDPTGLTGFLHDLTQTELNEKNDIYSWFQAKSGEGYHDLKLNLVCPATETHVLKHSAQPMEMKEETAKLYSQIVEPYIRQLDPSRTQWVRNILQGKAEVDRVLYSDPDPQEGFVILPDFKWDQVDLTGLYLQVITRDASLTSIRDLRAGHLQLLARIEKMVYRVIQDRYGLRPSQCRLFFHYHPSYCKNSSSSKTEM
;
A
#
# COMPACT_ATOMS: atom_id res chain seq x y z
N MET A 1 8.37 12.09 19.43
CA MET A 1 7.96 11.98 18.02
C MET A 1 8.42 13.24 17.33
N THR A 2 9.51 13.17 16.55
CA THR A 2 9.99 14.30 15.76
C THR A 2 8.90 14.64 14.74
N SER A 3 8.34 15.85 14.80
CA SER A 3 7.32 16.31 13.87
C SER A 3 7.86 16.23 12.46
N ILE A 4 7.21 15.48 11.58
CA ILE A 4 7.51 15.52 10.15
C ILE A 4 7.16 16.94 9.69
N PRO A 5 8.14 17.75 9.22
CA PRO A 5 7.85 19.11 8.75
C PRO A 5 6.88 19.07 7.57
N SER A 6 6.23 20.20 7.27
CA SER A 6 5.40 20.32 6.07
C SER A 6 6.21 19.85 4.85
N ILE A 7 5.81 18.70 4.29
CA ILE A 7 6.53 18.02 3.21
C ILE A 7 6.77 18.97 2.01
N PRO A 8 5.80 19.80 1.57
CA PRO A 8 5.97 20.65 0.39
C PRO A 8 7.12 21.66 0.51
N ASP A 9 7.32 22.25 1.70
CA ASP A 9 8.26 23.37 1.85
C ASP A 9 9.72 22.91 2.01
N HIS A 10 9.93 21.64 2.33
CA HIS A 10 11.24 21.10 2.67
C HIS A 10 11.76 20.05 1.67
N PHE A 11 10.88 19.54 0.81
CA PHE A 11 11.22 18.52 -0.19
C PHE A 11 11.95 19.14 -1.37
N THR A 12 13.21 18.78 -1.55
CA THR A 12 13.98 19.17 -2.74
C THR A 12 13.88 18.06 -3.77
N LEU A 13 13.17 18.33 -4.88
CA LEU A 13 13.00 17.41 -5.99
C LEU A 13 14.33 17.14 -6.70
N THR A 14 14.65 15.86 -6.92
CA THR A 14 15.77 15.42 -7.75
C THR A 14 15.29 15.02 -9.14
N ARG A 15 14.30 14.11 -9.24
CA ARG A 15 13.72 13.66 -10.52
C ARG A 15 12.39 12.95 -10.34
N VAL A 16 11.63 12.82 -11.43
CA VAL A 16 10.44 11.95 -11.49
C VAL A 16 10.88 10.50 -11.65
N LEU A 17 10.38 9.62 -10.79
CA LEU A 17 10.63 8.17 -10.85
C LEU A 17 9.61 7.47 -11.74
N LYS A 18 8.32 7.79 -11.60
CA LYS A 18 7.23 7.16 -12.34
C LYS A 18 6.06 8.13 -12.51
N VAL A 19 5.42 8.11 -13.69
CA VAL A 19 4.11 8.73 -13.93
C VAL A 19 3.09 7.61 -14.11
N ASP A 20 1.99 7.67 -13.35
CA ASP A 20 0.89 6.72 -13.43
C ASP A 20 -0.38 7.46 -13.88
N LEU A 21 -0.60 7.51 -15.20
CA LEU A 21 -1.70 8.26 -15.79
C LEU A 21 -3.07 7.69 -15.40
N ALA A 22 -3.17 6.37 -15.27
CA ALA A 22 -4.41 5.69 -14.89
C ALA A 22 -4.80 6.00 -13.44
N ALA A 23 -3.83 5.91 -12.52
CA ALA A 23 -4.04 6.27 -11.12
C ALA A 23 -4.01 7.79 -10.86
N LYS A 24 -3.84 8.63 -11.91
CA LYS A 24 -3.66 10.08 -11.82
C LYS A 24 -2.62 10.47 -10.75
N GLY A 25 -1.51 9.75 -10.74
CA GLY A 25 -0.48 9.86 -9.72
C GLY A 25 0.91 9.95 -10.30
N LEU A 26 1.85 10.40 -9.47
CA LEU A 26 3.25 10.54 -9.83
C LEU A 26 4.14 10.24 -8.63
N THR A 27 5.30 9.65 -8.89
CA THR A 27 6.29 9.30 -7.87
C THR A 27 7.56 10.08 -8.11
N LEU A 28 8.04 10.75 -7.07
CA LEU A 28 9.17 11.68 -7.10
C LEU A 28 10.31 11.16 -6.23
N LEU A 29 11.54 11.30 -6.71
CA LEU A 29 12.74 11.17 -5.91
C LEU A 29 13.21 12.57 -5.52
N GLY A 30 13.54 12.75 -4.26
CA GLY A 30 14.10 13.98 -3.74
C GLY A 30 14.82 13.74 -2.42
N SER A 31 14.88 14.78 -1.61
CA SER A 31 15.46 14.70 -0.28
C SER A 31 14.74 15.62 0.71
N LEU A 32 14.82 15.28 2.00
CA LEU A 32 14.33 16.08 3.12
C LEU A 32 15.46 16.36 4.11
N PRO A 33 15.37 17.40 4.97
CA PRO A 33 16.33 17.61 6.04
C PRO A 33 16.44 16.37 6.94
N GLY A 34 17.67 15.89 7.16
CA GLY A 34 17.97 14.74 8.00
C GLY A 34 18.13 15.10 9.48
N GLN A 35 18.61 14.14 10.28
CA GLN A 35 18.84 14.34 11.71
C GLN A 35 20.11 15.14 12.03
N GLY A 36 21.12 15.10 11.14
CA GLY A 36 22.36 15.89 11.25
C GLY A 36 22.23 17.31 10.67
N ALA A 37 22.96 18.26 11.26
CA ALA A 37 23.02 19.63 10.74
C ALA A 37 23.59 19.66 9.31
N GLY A 38 22.76 20.04 8.34
CA GLY A 38 23.13 20.07 6.92
C GLY A 38 23.02 18.72 6.20
N GLU A 39 22.65 17.65 6.91
CA GLU A 39 22.40 16.34 6.31
C GLU A 39 21.03 16.31 5.63
N ARG A 40 20.93 15.59 4.51
CA ARG A 40 19.66 15.39 3.80
C ARG A 40 19.43 13.91 3.58
N ASP A 41 18.29 13.44 4.05
CA ASP A 41 17.85 12.07 3.82
C ASP A 41 17.22 11.95 2.44
N THR A 42 17.56 10.88 1.73
CA THR A 42 16.88 10.55 0.46
C THR A 42 15.42 10.27 0.75
N ALA A 43 14.51 10.81 -0.06
CA ALA A 43 13.08 10.68 0.15
C ALA A 43 12.35 10.37 -1.16
N ILE A 44 11.31 9.53 -1.07
CA ILE A 44 10.38 9.28 -2.18
C ILE A 44 9.03 9.85 -1.78
N LEU A 45 8.52 10.77 -2.59
CA LEU A 45 7.19 11.34 -2.42
C LEU A 45 6.28 10.81 -3.51
N ILE A 46 5.18 10.18 -3.10
CA ILE A 46 4.16 9.64 -4.00
C ILE A 46 2.92 10.51 -3.86
N VAL A 47 2.46 11.06 -4.98
CA VAL A 47 1.30 11.97 -5.04
C VAL A 47 0.21 11.31 -5.86
N TYR A 48 -1.01 11.29 -5.32
CA TYR A 48 -2.21 10.82 -6.02
C TYR A 48 -3.29 11.88 -5.97
N ARG A 49 -4.12 11.97 -7.02
CA ARG A 49 -5.42 12.63 -6.93
C ARG A 49 -6.36 11.78 -6.08
N LEU A 50 -7.03 12.41 -5.12
CA LEU A 50 -8.11 11.79 -4.36
C LEU A 50 -9.38 11.66 -5.24
N PRO A 51 -10.22 10.66 -4.97
CA PRO A 51 -11.50 10.52 -5.66
C PRO A 51 -12.45 11.67 -5.29
N ILE A 52 -13.34 12.01 -6.21
CA ILE A 52 -14.44 12.95 -5.94
C ILE A 52 -15.44 12.26 -5.00
N PRO A 53 -15.99 12.94 -3.99
CA PRO A 53 -17.04 12.39 -3.14
C PRO A 53 -18.21 11.83 -3.97
N SER A 54 -18.65 10.62 -3.65
CA SER A 54 -19.69 9.91 -4.40
C SER A 54 -21.05 9.91 -3.70
N ASP A 55 -21.12 10.31 -2.43
CA ASP A 55 -22.38 10.44 -1.71
C ASP A 55 -23.15 11.69 -2.18
N PRO A 56 -24.49 11.63 -2.34
CA PRO A 56 -25.25 12.74 -2.93
C PRO A 56 -25.14 14.07 -2.18
N THR A 57 -25.03 14.03 -0.85
CA THR A 57 -24.95 15.22 -0.01
C THR A 57 -23.58 15.89 -0.15
N GLY A 58 -22.50 15.12 -0.04
CA GLY A 58 -21.13 15.58 -0.24
C GLY A 58 -20.86 16.04 -1.67
N LEU A 59 -21.43 15.35 -2.66
CA LEU A 59 -21.31 15.73 -4.07
C LEU A 59 -21.98 17.08 -4.36
N THR A 60 -23.15 17.35 -3.81
CA THR A 60 -23.84 18.63 -4.03
C THR A 60 -23.04 19.80 -3.45
N GLY A 61 -22.51 19.65 -2.24
CA GLY A 61 -21.61 20.64 -1.65
C GLY A 61 -20.35 20.83 -2.47
N PHE A 62 -19.72 19.73 -2.88
CA PHE A 62 -18.50 19.76 -3.70
C PHE A 62 -18.71 20.52 -5.01
N LEU A 63 -19.82 20.30 -5.71
CA LEU A 63 -20.15 21.00 -6.95
C LEU A 63 -20.39 22.50 -6.75
N HIS A 64 -21.03 22.88 -5.64
CA HIS A 64 -21.27 24.29 -5.29
C HIS A 64 -19.96 25.02 -4.96
N ASP A 65 -19.02 24.32 -4.33
CA ASP A 65 -17.76 24.90 -3.87
C ASP A 65 -16.66 24.86 -4.93
N LEU A 66 -16.95 24.42 -6.16
CA LEU A 66 -16.03 24.53 -7.28
C LEU A 66 -15.70 26.01 -7.55
N THR A 67 -14.41 26.28 -7.73
CA THR A 67 -13.88 27.61 -8.03
C THR A 67 -13.16 27.59 -9.38
N GLN A 68 -13.01 28.77 -10.00
CA GLN A 68 -12.28 28.92 -11.26
C GLN A 68 -12.78 27.98 -12.38
N THR A 69 -14.10 27.91 -12.54
CA THR A 69 -14.74 27.11 -13.60
C THR A 69 -14.60 27.80 -14.95
N GLU A 70 -13.88 27.19 -15.89
CA GLU A 70 -13.60 27.70 -17.22
C GLU A 70 -14.15 26.73 -18.28
N LEU A 71 -14.84 27.26 -19.29
CA LEU A 71 -15.30 26.47 -20.44
C LEU A 71 -14.13 26.29 -21.42
N ASN A 72 -13.78 25.04 -21.71
CA ASN A 72 -12.73 24.71 -22.68
C ASN A 72 -13.28 24.72 -24.11
N GLU A 73 -14.33 23.93 -24.37
CA GLU A 73 -14.96 23.82 -25.69
C GLU A 73 -16.41 23.32 -25.53
N LYS A 74 -17.23 23.64 -26.54
CA LYS A 74 -18.63 23.20 -26.65
C LYS A 74 -18.92 22.74 -28.07
N ASN A 75 -19.52 21.56 -28.20
CA ASN A 75 -20.06 21.05 -29.45
C ASN A 75 -21.49 20.52 -29.21
N ASP A 76 -22.48 21.24 -29.74
CA ASP A 76 -23.90 20.96 -29.54
C ASP A 76 -24.27 20.82 -28.03
N ILE A 77 -24.65 19.63 -27.58
CA ILE A 77 -25.00 19.33 -26.18
C ILE A 77 -23.81 18.93 -25.31
N TYR A 78 -22.62 18.77 -25.89
CA TYR A 78 -21.40 18.38 -25.19
C TYR A 78 -20.59 19.63 -24.84
N SER A 79 -20.23 19.81 -23.57
CA SER A 79 -19.41 20.92 -23.10
C SER A 79 -18.40 20.40 -22.09
N TRP A 80 -17.15 20.85 -22.18
CA TRP A 80 -16.07 20.45 -21.29
C TRP A 80 -15.56 21.65 -20.51
N PHE A 81 -15.46 21.49 -19.21
CA PHE A 81 -15.01 22.52 -18.30
C PHE A 81 -13.79 22.04 -17.52
N GLN A 82 -12.98 23.00 -17.06
CA GLN A 82 -11.98 22.81 -16.02
C GLN A 82 -12.40 23.62 -14.80
N ALA A 83 -12.19 23.08 -13.61
CA ALA A 83 -12.49 23.76 -12.34
C ALA A 83 -11.46 23.35 -11.27
N LYS A 84 -11.32 24.16 -10.24
CA LYS A 84 -10.59 23.85 -9.01
C LYS A 84 -11.56 23.52 -7.90
N SER A 85 -11.17 22.61 -7.01
CA SER A 85 -11.91 22.36 -5.77
C SER A 85 -11.85 23.57 -4.84
N GLY A 86 -12.89 23.77 -4.03
CA GLY A 86 -12.93 24.84 -3.01
C GLY A 86 -12.02 24.60 -1.81
N GLU A 87 -11.84 25.62 -0.97
CA GLU A 87 -10.86 25.65 0.15
C GLU A 87 -11.10 24.65 1.30
N GLY A 88 -12.18 23.84 1.24
CA GLY A 88 -12.49 22.81 2.23
C GLY A 88 -12.12 21.37 1.84
N TYR A 89 -11.56 21.16 0.65
CA TYR A 89 -11.36 19.81 0.09
C TYR A 89 -9.87 19.44 -0.01
N HIS A 90 -9.57 18.19 0.29
CA HIS A 90 -8.26 17.61 0.03
C HIS A 90 -8.27 16.92 -1.34
N ASP A 91 -7.57 17.50 -2.31
CA ASP A 91 -7.50 16.95 -3.68
C ASP A 91 -6.41 15.90 -3.87
N LEU A 92 -5.43 15.86 -2.96
CA LEU A 92 -4.22 15.06 -3.12
C LEU A 92 -3.96 14.19 -1.89
N LYS A 93 -3.58 12.94 -2.13
CA LYS A 93 -2.99 12.04 -1.14
C LYS A 93 -1.48 12.00 -1.32
N LEU A 94 -0.74 12.22 -0.24
CA LEU A 94 0.72 12.17 -0.22
C LEU A 94 1.19 10.97 0.62
N ASN A 95 2.03 10.11 0.05
CA ASN A 95 2.74 9.08 0.79
C ASN A 95 4.24 9.37 0.75
N LEU A 96 4.89 9.37 1.91
CA LEU A 96 6.32 9.64 2.05
C LEU A 96 7.06 8.37 2.47
N VAL A 97 8.15 8.06 1.76
CA VAL A 97 9.16 7.10 2.21
C VAL A 97 10.44 7.87 2.50
N CYS A 98 10.82 7.95 3.77
CA CYS A 98 12.01 8.67 4.23
C CYS A 98 12.53 8.05 5.55
N PRO A 99 13.84 7.74 5.67
CA PRO A 99 14.84 7.73 4.60
C PRO A 99 14.59 6.59 3.60
N ALA A 100 14.71 6.89 2.31
CA ALA A 100 14.58 5.94 1.22
C ALA A 100 15.94 5.34 0.84
N THR A 101 16.00 4.03 0.68
CA THR A 101 17.18 3.31 0.20
C THR A 101 17.14 3.19 -1.33
N GLU A 102 18.26 2.80 -1.94
CA GLU A 102 18.31 2.53 -3.38
C GLU A 102 17.29 1.46 -3.82
N THR A 103 17.02 0.45 -2.97
CA THR A 103 15.98 -0.55 -3.22
C THR A 103 14.59 0.08 -3.32
N HIS A 104 14.28 1.09 -2.48
CA HIS A 104 13.02 1.83 -2.59
C HIS A 104 12.98 2.63 -3.90
N VAL A 105 14.07 3.31 -4.26
CA VAL A 105 14.15 4.09 -5.51
C VAL A 105 13.89 3.20 -6.71
N LEU A 106 14.55 2.04 -6.79
CA LEU A 106 14.34 1.07 -7.86
C LEU A 106 12.88 0.61 -7.91
N LYS A 107 12.32 0.17 -6.78
CA LYS A 107 10.91 -0.29 -6.68
C LYS A 107 9.89 0.75 -7.17
N HIS A 108 10.16 2.03 -6.94
CA HIS A 108 9.27 3.13 -7.29
C HIS A 108 9.56 3.79 -8.64
N SER A 109 10.65 3.39 -9.31
CA SER A 109 10.98 3.83 -10.66
C SER A 109 10.09 3.16 -11.70
N ALA A 110 9.84 3.85 -12.81
CA ALA A 110 9.28 3.23 -14.00
C ALA A 110 10.25 2.13 -14.47
N GLN A 111 9.72 0.92 -14.63
CA GLN A 111 10.49 -0.23 -15.09
C GLN A 111 9.75 -0.86 -16.29
N PRO A 112 10.47 -1.30 -17.33
CA PRO A 112 9.87 -2.15 -18.35
C PRO A 112 9.37 -3.43 -17.69
N MET A 113 8.10 -3.75 -17.92
CA MET A 113 7.48 -4.95 -17.37
C MET A 113 7.66 -6.10 -18.35
N GLU A 114 8.27 -7.18 -17.89
CA GLU A 114 8.41 -8.42 -18.65
C GLU A 114 7.69 -9.55 -17.93
N MET A 115 6.95 -10.37 -18.69
CA MET A 115 6.37 -11.60 -18.16
C MET A 115 7.45 -12.69 -18.13
N LYS A 116 7.63 -13.33 -16.97
CA LYS A 116 8.57 -14.43 -16.78
C LYS A 116 7.82 -15.68 -16.34
N GLU A 117 8.24 -16.83 -16.85
CA GLU A 117 7.74 -18.13 -16.40
C GLU A 117 8.71 -18.74 -15.38
N GLU A 118 8.26 -18.89 -14.13
CA GLU A 118 9.07 -19.46 -13.06
C GLU A 118 8.72 -20.93 -12.81
N THR A 119 9.60 -21.83 -13.22
CA THR A 119 9.50 -23.26 -12.86
C THR A 119 9.91 -23.52 -11.42
N ALA A 120 9.51 -24.66 -10.86
CA ALA A 120 9.95 -25.07 -9.52
C ALA A 120 11.48 -25.12 -9.37
N LYS A 121 12.20 -25.50 -10.44
CA LYS A 121 13.67 -25.50 -10.49
C LYS A 121 14.25 -24.09 -10.42
N LEU A 122 13.68 -23.13 -11.17
CA LEU A 122 14.13 -21.74 -11.11
C LEU A 122 13.85 -21.12 -9.74
N TYR A 123 12.70 -21.45 -9.13
CA TYR A 123 12.40 -20.99 -7.79
C TYR A 123 13.46 -21.46 -6.78
N SER A 124 13.76 -22.77 -6.73
CA SER A 124 14.72 -23.31 -5.76
C SER A 124 16.16 -22.86 -6.00
N GLN A 125 16.56 -22.65 -7.27
CA GLN A 125 17.93 -22.31 -7.63
C GLN A 125 18.22 -20.80 -7.58
N ILE A 126 17.20 -19.95 -7.76
CA ILE A 126 17.38 -18.50 -7.94
C ILE A 126 16.56 -17.70 -6.94
N VAL A 127 15.24 -17.89 -6.95
CA VAL A 127 14.32 -17.00 -6.22
C VAL A 127 14.33 -17.25 -4.71
N GLU A 128 14.30 -18.51 -4.29
CA GLU A 128 14.39 -18.87 -2.86
C GLU A 128 15.72 -18.41 -2.24
N PRO A 129 16.91 -18.65 -2.85
CA PRO A 129 18.16 -18.08 -2.37
C PRO A 129 18.13 -16.55 -2.28
N TYR A 130 17.55 -15.87 -3.28
CA TYR A 130 17.38 -14.42 -3.25
C TYR A 130 16.50 -13.97 -2.07
N ILE A 131 15.35 -14.60 -1.84
CA ILE A 131 14.45 -14.28 -0.71
C ILE A 131 15.16 -14.45 0.64
N ARG A 132 15.98 -15.50 0.78
CA ARG A 132 16.75 -15.79 2.00
C ARG A 132 17.83 -14.74 2.28
N GLN A 133 18.38 -14.12 1.24
CA GLN A 133 19.40 -13.06 1.34
C GLN A 133 18.82 -11.67 1.63
N LEU A 134 17.50 -11.48 1.54
CA LEU A 134 16.89 -10.18 1.83
C LEU A 134 17.13 -9.78 3.28
N ASP A 135 17.44 -8.52 3.52
CA ASP A 135 17.56 -8.00 4.88
C ASP A 135 16.19 -8.11 5.61
N PRO A 136 16.13 -8.81 6.77
CA PRO A 136 14.92 -8.90 7.57
C PRO A 136 14.33 -7.54 7.95
N SER A 137 15.15 -6.49 8.08
CA SER A 137 14.72 -5.12 8.40
C SER A 137 13.66 -4.59 7.43
N ARG A 138 13.64 -5.10 6.18
CA ARG A 138 12.64 -4.75 5.16
C ARG A 138 11.20 -5.08 5.56
N THR A 139 11.00 -6.00 6.49
CA THR A 139 9.69 -6.37 7.04
C THR A 139 9.51 -5.92 8.49
N GLN A 140 10.31 -4.97 8.97
CA GLN A 140 10.17 -4.45 10.33
C GLN A 140 8.79 -3.83 10.59
N TRP A 141 8.20 -3.16 9.60
CA TRP A 141 6.84 -2.62 9.70
C TRP A 141 5.80 -3.71 9.95
N VAL A 142 5.92 -4.86 9.27
CA VAL A 142 5.06 -6.05 9.50
C VAL A 142 5.21 -6.54 10.95
N ARG A 143 6.46 -6.66 11.41
CA ARG A 143 6.76 -7.10 12.78
C ARG A 143 6.19 -6.15 13.83
N ASN A 144 6.25 -4.84 13.59
CA ASN A 144 5.68 -3.84 14.49
C ASN A 144 4.15 -3.98 14.61
N ILE A 145 3.44 -4.26 13.52
CA ILE A 145 1.99 -4.53 13.54
C ILE A 145 1.70 -5.82 14.33
N LEU A 146 2.39 -6.92 14.01
CA LEU A 146 2.17 -8.21 14.67
C LEU A 146 2.47 -8.17 16.18
N GLN A 147 3.42 -7.33 16.61
CA GLN A 147 3.79 -7.13 18.02
C GLN A 147 2.93 -6.06 18.73
N GLY A 148 1.97 -5.43 18.05
CA GLY A 148 1.15 -4.37 18.64
C GLY A 148 1.93 -3.08 18.96
N LYS A 149 3.03 -2.82 18.23
CA LYS A 149 3.85 -1.61 18.39
C LYS A 149 3.46 -0.47 17.45
N ALA A 150 2.74 -0.78 16.37
CA ALA A 150 2.31 0.17 15.36
C ALA A 150 0.91 -0.19 14.85
N GLU A 151 0.15 0.83 14.44
CA GLU A 151 -1.19 0.69 13.83
C GLU A 151 -2.22 -0.08 14.69
N VAL A 152 -2.03 -0.11 16.00
CA VAL A 152 -2.86 -0.87 16.95
C VAL A 152 -4.34 -0.49 16.81
N ASP A 153 -4.63 0.81 16.73
CA ASP A 153 -6.01 1.32 16.62
C ASP A 153 -6.67 1.03 15.27
N ARG A 154 -5.88 0.64 14.25
CA ARG A 154 -6.37 0.30 12.90
C ARG A 154 -6.68 -1.19 12.74
N VAL A 155 -6.30 -2.02 13.71
CA VAL A 155 -6.51 -3.47 13.64
C VAL A 155 -8.00 -3.80 13.75
N LEU A 156 -8.52 -4.49 12.74
CA LEU A 156 -9.93 -4.92 12.68
C LEU A 156 -10.13 -6.28 13.37
N TYR A 157 -9.11 -7.13 13.30
CA TYR A 157 -9.06 -8.45 13.91
C TYR A 157 -7.61 -8.87 14.18
N SER A 158 -7.36 -9.53 15.30
CA SER A 158 -6.06 -10.14 15.60
C SER A 158 -6.24 -11.44 16.38
N ASP A 159 -5.76 -12.53 15.80
CA ASP A 159 -5.60 -13.82 16.46
C ASP A 159 -4.14 -13.97 16.91
N PRO A 160 -3.83 -14.11 18.21
CA PRO A 160 -2.47 -14.10 18.72
C PRO A 160 -1.70 -15.41 18.49
N ASP A 161 -2.33 -16.48 17.97
CA ASP A 161 -1.66 -17.77 17.79
C ASP A 161 -0.40 -17.65 16.89
N PRO A 162 0.77 -18.16 17.30
CA PRO A 162 2.01 -17.94 16.57
C PRO A 162 2.10 -18.68 15.24
N GLN A 163 1.34 -19.76 15.04
CA GLN A 163 1.39 -20.58 13.81
C GLN A 163 0.15 -20.36 12.94
N GLU A 164 -1.02 -20.34 13.57
CA GLU A 164 -2.32 -20.27 12.91
C GLU A 164 -3.01 -18.91 13.07
N GLY A 165 -2.37 -17.97 13.76
CA GLY A 165 -2.89 -16.63 13.97
C GLY A 165 -2.58 -15.68 12.82
N PHE A 166 -3.38 -14.62 12.71
CA PHE A 166 -3.25 -13.59 11.70
C PHE A 166 -3.89 -12.28 12.16
N VAL A 167 -3.52 -11.19 11.50
CA VAL A 167 -4.05 -9.83 11.71
C VAL A 167 -4.75 -9.37 10.44
N ILE A 168 -5.91 -8.70 10.58
CA ILE A 168 -6.61 -8.01 9.50
C ILE A 168 -6.61 -6.51 9.81
N LEU A 169 -6.16 -5.70 8.84
CA LEU A 169 -6.14 -4.24 8.96
C LEU A 169 -6.29 -3.55 7.58
N PRO A 170 -6.72 -2.28 7.53
CA PRO A 170 -6.72 -1.49 6.31
C PRO A 170 -5.30 -1.30 5.73
N ASP A 171 -5.12 -1.54 4.43
CA ASP A 171 -3.86 -1.27 3.74
C ASP A 171 -3.63 0.24 3.60
N PHE A 172 -2.37 0.67 3.61
CA PHE A 172 -2.00 2.09 3.49
C PHE A 172 -2.50 2.74 2.18
N LYS A 173 -2.79 1.94 1.14
CA LYS A 173 -3.31 2.44 -0.12
C LYS A 173 -4.73 2.98 -0.01
N TRP A 174 -5.57 2.39 0.84
CA TRP A 174 -6.94 2.83 1.03
C TRP A 174 -7.02 4.11 1.88
N ASP A 175 -7.95 5.00 1.58
CA ASP A 175 -8.20 6.24 2.33
C ASP A 175 -9.11 6.03 3.55
N GLN A 176 -9.77 4.86 3.65
CA GLN A 176 -10.76 4.53 4.68
C GLN A 176 -12.03 5.41 4.64
N VAL A 177 -12.26 6.08 3.51
CA VAL A 177 -13.44 6.92 3.29
C VAL A 177 -14.34 6.24 2.26
N ASP A 178 -13.83 5.97 1.07
CA ASP A 178 -14.63 5.39 -0.01
C ASP A 178 -14.54 3.86 -0.01
N LEU A 179 -15.67 3.19 0.20
CA LEU A 179 -15.77 1.74 0.15
C LEU A 179 -15.50 1.14 -1.23
N THR A 180 -15.60 1.92 -2.33
CA THR A 180 -15.20 1.43 -3.66
C THR A 180 -13.70 1.17 -3.75
N GLY A 181 -12.91 1.90 -2.96
CA GLY A 181 -11.47 1.74 -2.80
C GLY A 181 -11.05 0.78 -1.69
N LEU A 182 -12.00 0.05 -1.06
CA LEU A 182 -11.74 -0.83 0.08
C LEU A 182 -10.54 -1.75 -0.20
N TYR A 183 -9.51 -1.62 0.62
CA TYR A 183 -8.32 -2.46 0.54
C TYR A 183 -7.89 -2.85 1.95
N LEU A 184 -8.09 -4.13 2.28
CA LEU A 184 -7.63 -4.73 3.53
C LEU A 184 -6.42 -5.63 3.27
N GLN A 185 -5.56 -5.75 4.27
CA GLN A 185 -4.43 -6.66 4.27
C GLN A 185 -4.61 -7.69 5.38
N VAL A 186 -4.24 -8.94 5.08
CA VAL A 186 -4.13 -10.02 6.07
C VAL A 186 -2.66 -10.38 6.23
N ILE A 187 -2.19 -10.41 7.47
CA ILE A 187 -0.80 -10.74 7.81
C ILE A 187 -0.82 -11.97 8.72
N THR A 188 -0.32 -13.11 8.24
CA THR A 188 -0.15 -14.31 9.06
C THR A 188 0.99 -14.13 10.07
N ARG A 189 0.87 -14.77 11.24
CA ARG A 189 1.90 -14.72 12.29
C ARG A 189 3.04 -15.69 12.05
N ASP A 190 2.78 -16.80 11.36
CA ASP A 190 3.84 -17.75 11.00
C ASP A 190 4.90 -17.06 10.13
N ALA A 191 6.12 -16.99 10.67
CA ALA A 191 7.28 -16.41 10.02
C ALA A 191 7.90 -17.35 8.96
N SER A 192 7.50 -18.62 8.93
CA SER A 192 7.94 -19.60 7.93
C SER A 192 7.28 -19.38 6.56
N LEU A 193 6.11 -18.74 6.53
CA LEU A 193 5.35 -18.42 5.33
C LEU A 193 5.86 -17.11 4.70
N THR A 194 6.75 -17.25 3.71
CA THR A 194 7.34 -16.14 2.96
C THR A 194 6.49 -15.74 1.75
N SER A 195 5.86 -16.72 1.08
CA SER A 195 5.02 -16.51 -0.10
C SER A 195 4.06 -17.69 -0.33
N ILE A 196 3.26 -17.64 -1.40
CA ILE A 196 2.38 -18.76 -1.79
C ILE A 196 3.14 -20.08 -2.07
N ARG A 197 4.46 -20.02 -2.35
CA ARG A 197 5.30 -21.21 -2.56
C ARG A 197 5.50 -22.04 -1.30
N ASP A 198 5.24 -21.47 -0.12
CA ASP A 198 5.36 -22.18 1.17
C ASP A 198 4.04 -22.85 1.59
N LEU A 199 2.92 -22.56 0.90
CA LEU A 199 1.64 -23.17 1.21
C LEU A 199 1.65 -24.67 0.91
N ARG A 200 0.99 -25.43 1.77
CA ARG A 200 0.95 -26.90 1.82
C ARG A 200 -0.43 -27.31 2.33
N ALA A 201 -0.78 -28.59 2.23
CA ALA A 201 -2.07 -29.11 2.68
C ALA A 201 -2.37 -28.77 4.17
N GLY A 202 -1.35 -28.75 5.03
CA GLY A 202 -1.51 -28.38 6.44
C GLY A 202 -2.06 -26.97 6.65
N HIS A 203 -1.81 -26.04 5.71
CA HIS A 203 -2.25 -24.65 5.81
C HIS A 203 -3.71 -24.44 5.35
N LEU A 204 -4.42 -25.47 4.89
CA LEU A 204 -5.80 -25.34 4.40
C LEU A 204 -6.74 -24.82 5.50
N GLN A 205 -6.54 -25.25 6.75
CA GLN A 205 -7.36 -24.79 7.88
C GLN A 205 -7.13 -23.31 8.18
N LEU A 206 -5.87 -22.85 8.20
CA LEU A 206 -5.51 -21.45 8.30
C LEU A 206 -6.18 -20.61 7.20
N LEU A 207 -6.08 -21.04 5.94
CA LEU A 207 -6.65 -20.33 4.80
C LEU A 207 -8.18 -20.22 4.89
N ALA A 208 -8.87 -21.30 5.25
CA ALA A 208 -10.32 -21.29 5.43
C ALA A 208 -10.77 -20.39 6.60
N ARG A 209 -9.98 -20.34 7.68
CA ARG A 209 -10.22 -19.43 8.81
C ARG A 209 -10.02 -17.97 8.41
N ILE A 210 -8.97 -17.67 7.66
CA ILE A 210 -8.71 -16.33 7.13
C ILE A 210 -9.89 -15.89 6.26
N GLU A 211 -10.30 -16.69 5.29
CA GLU A 211 -11.42 -16.37 4.41
C GLU A 211 -12.70 -16.07 5.20
N LYS A 212 -13.09 -16.99 6.10
CA LYS A 212 -14.29 -16.82 6.93
C LYS A 212 -14.24 -15.56 7.80
N MET A 213 -13.07 -15.27 8.39
CA MET A 213 -12.91 -14.09 9.25
C MET A 213 -12.89 -12.79 8.45
N VAL A 214 -12.26 -12.77 7.27
CA VAL A 214 -12.29 -11.61 6.38
C VAL A 214 -13.73 -11.28 5.99
N TYR A 215 -14.52 -12.27 5.57
CA TYR A 215 -15.92 -12.03 5.25
C TYR A 215 -16.74 -11.52 6.43
N ARG A 216 -16.50 -12.06 7.63
CA ARG A 216 -17.15 -11.57 8.84
C ARG A 216 -16.77 -10.11 9.14
N VAL A 217 -15.48 -9.78 9.12
CA VAL A 217 -15.01 -8.41 9.33
C VAL A 217 -15.64 -7.45 8.31
N ILE A 218 -15.68 -7.85 7.04
CA ILE A 218 -16.21 -7.01 5.98
C ILE A 218 -17.74 -6.80 6.13
N GLN A 219 -18.48 -7.84 6.49
CA GLN A 219 -19.91 -7.73 6.74
C GLN A 219 -20.20 -6.87 7.98
N ASP A 220 -19.52 -7.16 9.10
CA ASP A 220 -19.77 -6.50 10.38
C ASP A 220 -19.33 -5.02 10.38
N ARG A 221 -18.23 -4.69 9.68
CA ARG A 221 -17.66 -3.32 9.68
C ARG A 221 -18.13 -2.46 8.51
N TYR A 222 -18.39 -3.06 7.36
CA TYR A 222 -18.62 -2.33 6.10
C TYR A 222 -19.94 -2.69 5.42
N GLY A 223 -20.71 -3.66 5.95
CA GLY A 223 -22.01 -4.06 5.39
C GLY A 223 -21.93 -4.71 4.01
N LEU A 224 -20.75 -5.14 3.57
CA LEU A 224 -20.55 -5.75 2.26
C LEU A 224 -20.69 -7.27 2.31
N ARG A 225 -21.16 -7.85 1.21
CA ARG A 225 -21.30 -9.31 1.04
C ARG A 225 -20.00 -9.93 0.54
N PRO A 226 -19.73 -11.21 0.84
CA PRO A 226 -18.57 -11.94 0.31
C PRO A 226 -18.41 -11.83 -1.22
N SER A 227 -19.51 -11.85 -1.97
CA SER A 227 -19.52 -11.73 -3.44
C SER A 227 -19.07 -10.39 -3.98
N GLN A 228 -18.95 -9.36 -3.13
CA GLN A 228 -18.46 -8.03 -3.49
C GLN A 228 -16.96 -7.87 -3.22
N CYS A 229 -16.30 -8.93 -2.75
CA CYS A 229 -14.90 -8.91 -2.36
C CYS A 229 -14.09 -9.90 -3.18
N ARG A 230 -12.81 -9.59 -3.35
CA ARG A 230 -11.83 -10.50 -3.94
C ARG A 230 -10.71 -10.71 -2.94
N LEU A 231 -10.47 -11.97 -2.57
CA LEU A 231 -9.29 -12.37 -1.81
C LEU A 231 -8.26 -12.89 -2.81
N PHE A 232 -7.01 -12.47 -2.66
CA PHE A 232 -5.92 -12.88 -3.54
C PHE A 232 -4.58 -12.76 -2.82
N PHE A 233 -3.57 -13.42 -3.39
CA PHE A 233 -2.18 -13.26 -3.01
C PHE A 233 -1.44 -12.52 -4.13
N HIS A 234 -0.38 -11.80 -3.78
CA HIS A 234 0.58 -11.34 -4.76
C HIS A 234 1.66 -12.40 -5.00
N TYR A 235 1.99 -12.64 -6.26
CA TYR A 235 3.19 -13.38 -6.65
C TYR A 235 3.88 -12.69 -7.83
N HIS A 236 5.11 -12.21 -7.70
CA HIS A 236 5.90 -12.16 -6.46
C HIS A 236 5.33 -11.16 -5.43
N PRO A 237 5.44 -11.44 -4.12
CA PRO A 237 5.07 -10.48 -3.10
C PRO A 237 6.07 -9.32 -3.04
N SER A 238 5.60 -8.12 -2.68
CA SER A 238 6.49 -6.96 -2.45
C SER A 238 7.37 -7.09 -1.21
N TYR A 239 6.93 -7.90 -0.23
CA TYR A 239 7.61 -8.16 1.03
C TYR A 239 7.49 -9.65 1.35
N CYS A 240 8.63 -10.31 1.53
CA CYS A 240 8.70 -11.68 2.04
C CYS A 240 9.08 -11.61 3.51
N LYS A 241 8.24 -12.17 4.40
CA LYS A 241 8.58 -12.30 5.82
C LYS A 241 9.68 -13.36 5.96
N ASN A 242 10.94 -12.97 5.93
CA ASN A 242 12.03 -13.89 6.21
C ASN A 242 12.50 -13.71 7.65
N SER A 243 12.61 -14.82 8.39
CA SER A 243 13.32 -14.84 9.67
C SER A 243 14.79 -15.15 9.40
N SER A 244 15.71 -14.44 10.07
CA SER A 244 17.16 -14.68 10.06
C SER A 244 17.59 -16.00 10.72
N SER A 245 16.72 -17.00 10.75
CA SER A 245 17.02 -18.32 11.26
C SER A 245 17.49 -19.17 10.09
N SER A 246 18.80 -19.40 10.05
CA SER A 246 19.42 -20.52 9.34
C SER A 246 18.57 -21.76 9.58
N LYS A 247 17.89 -22.23 8.53
CA LYS A 247 17.41 -23.61 8.50
C LYS A 247 18.68 -24.45 8.41
N THR A 248 19.20 -24.87 9.56
CA THR A 248 20.17 -25.95 9.63
C THR A 248 19.57 -27.12 8.87
N GLU A 249 20.30 -27.57 7.86
CA GLU A 249 19.98 -28.74 7.06
C GLU A 249 19.66 -29.92 7.99
N MET A 250 18.57 -30.61 7.67
CA MET A 250 18.25 -31.93 8.21
C MET A 250 18.00 -32.85 7.02
#